data_AF-A0A2A4U6P5-F1
#
_entry.id   AF-A0A2A4U6P5-F1
#
_cell.length_a   1.000
_cell.length_b   1.000
_cell.length_c   1.000
_cell.angle_alpha   90.00
_cell.angle_beta   90.00
_cell.angle_gamma   90.00
#
_symmetry.space_group_name_H-M   'P 1'
#
loop_
_entity.id
_entity.type
_entity.pdbx_description
1 polymer ?
#
loop_
_entity_poly.entity_id
_entity_poly.type
_entity_poly.pdbx_seq_one_letter_code
_entity_poly.pdbx_strand_id
1 'polypeptide(L)'
;MIMTGKGTTFTVGHTQYQGSCDCLCGLYSVVNGVSVALESARHPHAKSLCQSLFSLGITELERQGRLHRALTWGMSHRQMKSILKATDVWLQKTTGMCLSWRKPYYNKLDVPFIELQGLLEEHLDQEGSSAILCLWGALDHWTAAYRLTPRRILLRDSDGTSSLRLSCCDTVDPKISGKRHQVIPTGLYLLKVSPREMIKY
;
A
#
# COMPACT_ATOMS: atom_id res chain seq x y z
N MET A 1 -24.99 -20.18 52.71
CA MET A 1 -24.41 -18.83 52.60
C MET A 1 -23.33 -18.88 51.54
N ILE A 2 -23.70 -18.58 50.30
CA ILE A 2 -22.83 -18.67 49.12
C ILE A 2 -22.37 -17.24 48.80
N MET A 3 -21.08 -16.97 48.94
CA MET A 3 -20.46 -15.72 48.51
C MET A 3 -20.32 -15.74 46.98
N THR A 4 -21.12 -14.93 46.28
CA THR A 4 -20.98 -14.68 44.85
C THR A 4 -19.98 -13.54 44.63
N GLY A 5 -18.72 -13.90 44.33
CA GLY A 5 -17.73 -12.95 43.85
C GLY A 5 -18.07 -12.55 42.41
N LYS A 6 -18.48 -11.30 42.20
CA LYS A 6 -18.62 -10.70 40.87
C LYS A 6 -17.24 -10.66 40.22
N GLY A 7 -17.07 -11.47 39.17
CA GLY A 7 -15.90 -11.42 38.32
C GLY A 7 -15.86 -10.09 37.58
N THR A 8 -14.95 -9.22 37.98
CA THR A 8 -14.54 -8.05 37.20
C THR A 8 -13.92 -8.56 35.90
N THR A 9 -14.65 -8.46 34.79
CA THR A 9 -14.09 -8.66 33.46
C THR A 9 -13.08 -7.55 33.20
N PHE A 10 -11.80 -7.88 33.38
CA PHE A 10 -10.71 -7.06 32.85
C PHE A 10 -10.84 -7.07 31.33
N THR A 11 -11.09 -5.91 30.73
CA THR A 11 -10.88 -5.72 29.30
C THR A 11 -9.39 -5.94 29.05
N VAL A 12 -9.05 -7.08 28.42
CA VAL A 12 -7.70 -7.33 27.91
C VAL A 12 -7.38 -6.17 26.97
N GLY A 13 -6.42 -5.33 27.35
CA GLY A 13 -5.97 -4.22 26.52
C GLY A 13 -5.54 -4.74 25.14
N HIS A 14 -5.67 -3.91 24.11
CA HIS A 14 -5.18 -4.25 22.77
C HIS A 14 -3.68 -4.57 22.82
N THR A 15 -3.31 -5.84 22.65
CA THR A 15 -1.92 -6.26 22.48
C THR A 15 -1.33 -5.51 21.29
N GLN A 16 -0.32 -4.68 21.55
CA GLN A 16 0.44 -4.04 20.49
C GLN A 16 1.38 -5.08 19.87
N TYR A 17 1.33 -5.24 18.56
CA TYR A 17 2.30 -6.03 17.80
C TYR A 17 3.37 -5.11 17.21
N GLN A 18 4.54 -5.65 16.85
CA GLN A 18 5.60 -4.84 16.24
C GLN A 18 5.07 -4.13 14.97
N GLY A 19 5.24 -2.81 14.92
CA GLY A 19 4.71 -1.94 13.85
C GLY A 19 3.38 -1.26 14.18
N SER A 20 2.58 -1.77 15.12
CA SER A 20 1.25 -1.21 15.45
C SER A 20 1.27 0.18 16.11
N CYS A 21 2.43 0.62 16.59
CA CYS A 21 2.62 1.94 17.20
C CYS A 21 3.27 2.97 16.26
N ASP A 22 3.73 2.56 15.07
CA ASP A 22 4.29 3.48 14.09
C ASP A 22 3.27 3.83 12.99
N CYS A 23 3.52 4.92 12.26
CA CYS A 23 2.68 5.35 11.14
C CYS A 23 3.31 5.02 9.77
N LEU A 24 4.13 3.97 9.68
CA LEU A 24 4.89 3.64 8.46
C LEU A 24 4.07 2.86 7.42
N CYS A 25 2.74 2.79 7.51
CA CYS A 25 1.88 2.13 6.52
C CYS A 25 2.18 2.59 5.08
N GLY A 26 2.49 3.88 4.88
CA GLY A 26 2.93 4.42 3.60
C GLY A 26 4.20 3.74 3.07
N LEU A 27 5.19 3.50 3.93
CA LEU A 27 6.44 2.82 3.55
C LEU A 27 6.18 1.34 3.32
N TYR A 28 5.45 0.68 4.21
CA TYR A 28 5.07 -0.72 4.03
C TYR A 28 4.27 -0.95 2.74
N SER A 29 3.40 -0.02 2.34
CA SER A 29 2.68 -0.12 1.06
C SER A 29 3.62 -0.10 -0.15
N VAL A 30 4.74 0.65 -0.09
CA VAL A 30 5.78 0.60 -1.14
C VAL A 30 6.49 -0.75 -1.13
N VAL A 31 6.95 -1.20 0.05
CA VAL A 31 7.65 -2.49 0.20
C VAL A 31 6.78 -3.64 -0.32
N ASN A 32 5.52 -3.69 0.15
CA ASN A 32 4.57 -4.72 -0.23
C ASN A 32 4.18 -4.63 -1.71
N GLY A 33 3.90 -3.42 -2.21
CA GLY A 33 3.56 -3.20 -3.62
C GLY A 33 4.67 -3.63 -4.56
N VAL A 34 5.91 -3.28 -4.26
CA VAL A 34 7.08 -3.66 -5.08
C VAL A 34 7.37 -5.15 -4.96
N SER A 35 7.29 -5.74 -3.76
CA SER A 35 7.46 -7.18 -3.55
C SER A 35 6.43 -7.99 -4.32
N VAL A 36 5.16 -7.59 -4.28
CA VAL A 36 4.08 -8.18 -5.09
C VAL A 36 4.38 -8.07 -6.58
N ALA A 37 4.76 -6.88 -7.06
CA ALA A 37 5.05 -6.67 -8.47
C ALA A 37 6.22 -7.58 -8.93
N LEU A 38 7.26 -7.72 -8.11
CA LEU A 38 8.36 -8.65 -8.37
C LEU A 38 7.92 -10.11 -8.36
N GLU A 39 7.05 -10.53 -7.42
CA GLU A 39 6.47 -11.88 -7.40
C GLU A 39 5.63 -12.16 -8.64
N SER A 40 4.82 -11.18 -9.04
CA SER A 40 4.01 -11.24 -10.26
C SER A 40 4.90 -11.41 -11.50
N ALA A 41 6.02 -10.69 -11.57
CA ALA A 41 7.07 -10.84 -12.59
C ALA A 41 7.97 -12.08 -12.39
N ARG A 42 7.60 -13.01 -11.49
CA ARG A 42 8.32 -14.26 -11.21
C ARG A 42 9.78 -14.08 -10.79
N HIS A 43 10.12 -12.95 -10.18
CA HIS A 43 11.48 -12.70 -9.70
C HIS A 43 11.80 -13.62 -8.49
N PRO A 44 12.88 -14.43 -8.54
CA PRO A 44 13.14 -15.50 -7.58
C PRO A 44 13.38 -15.02 -6.14
N HIS A 45 13.76 -13.74 -5.98
CA HIS A 45 14.11 -13.14 -4.69
C HIS A 45 13.12 -12.07 -4.23
N ALA A 46 11.90 -12.03 -4.77
CA ALA A 46 10.93 -10.95 -4.51
C ALA A 46 10.64 -10.71 -3.00
N LYS A 47 10.65 -11.77 -2.18
CA LYS A 47 10.43 -11.66 -0.72
C LYS A 47 11.68 -11.30 0.07
N SER A 48 12.86 -11.79 -0.33
CA SER A 48 14.10 -11.51 0.40
C SER A 48 14.55 -10.05 0.26
N LEU A 49 14.06 -9.33 -0.76
CA LEU A 49 14.35 -7.92 -0.97
C LEU A 49 13.57 -6.98 -0.03
N CYS A 50 12.53 -7.45 0.67
CA CYS A 50 11.68 -6.61 1.50
C CYS A 50 12.44 -5.80 2.56
N GLN A 51 13.41 -6.43 3.24
CA GLN A 51 14.22 -5.75 4.26
C GLN A 51 15.07 -4.63 3.64
N SER A 52 15.64 -4.87 2.46
CA SER A 52 16.43 -3.86 1.74
C SER A 52 15.56 -2.71 1.23
N LEU A 53 14.35 -3.01 0.74
CA LEU A 53 13.37 -1.99 0.33
C LEU A 53 12.92 -1.13 1.52
N PHE A 54 12.68 -1.75 2.68
CA PHE A 54 12.36 -1.05 3.91
C PHE A 54 13.51 -0.14 4.35
N SER A 55 14.73 -0.67 4.43
CA SER A 55 15.93 0.10 4.79
C SER A 55 16.18 1.28 3.85
N LEU A 56 16.00 1.08 2.54
CA LEU A 56 16.07 2.14 1.53
C LEU A 56 15.07 3.26 1.81
N GLY A 57 13.82 2.90 2.13
CA GLY A 57 12.79 3.88 2.47
C GLY A 57 13.07 4.66 3.74
N ILE A 58 13.58 4.00 4.79
CA ILE A 58 14.04 4.66 6.03
C ILE A 58 15.17 5.64 5.72
N THR A 59 16.17 5.21 4.95
CA THR A 59 17.30 6.05 4.54
C THR A 59 16.83 7.28 3.77
N GLU A 60 15.86 7.11 2.86
CA GLU A 60 15.32 8.22 2.07
C GLU A 60 14.49 9.19 2.92
N LEU A 61 13.74 8.70 3.93
CA LEU A 61 13.03 9.54 4.88
C LEU A 61 13.99 10.32 5.80
N GLU A 62 15.07 9.68 6.25
CA GLU A 62 16.12 10.29 7.06
C GLU A 62 16.86 11.39 6.27
N ARG A 63 17.28 11.10 5.04
CA ARG A 63 17.93 12.06 4.13
C ARG A 63 17.10 13.32 3.88
N GLN A 64 15.77 13.21 3.93
CA GLN A 64 14.85 14.34 3.79
C GLN A 64 14.59 15.10 5.10
N GLY A 65 15.11 14.63 6.24
CA GLY A 65 14.78 15.15 7.57
C GLY A 65 13.32 14.89 7.95
N ARG A 66 12.71 13.80 7.45
CA ARG A 66 11.28 13.50 7.61
C ARG A 66 10.98 12.21 8.35
N LEU A 67 11.98 11.43 8.75
CA LEU A 67 11.80 10.15 9.43
C LEU A 67 10.93 10.27 10.68
N HIS A 68 11.25 11.18 11.61
CA HIS A 68 10.45 11.38 12.82
C HIS A 68 8.98 11.68 12.52
N ARG A 69 8.71 12.57 11.54
CA ARG A 69 7.34 12.89 11.13
C ARG A 69 6.63 11.68 10.51
N ALA A 70 7.32 10.89 9.70
CA ALA A 70 6.74 9.69 9.10
C ALA A 70 6.38 8.64 10.15
N LEU A 71 7.24 8.46 11.17
CA LEU A 71 6.98 7.56 12.28
C LEU A 71 5.75 7.96 13.11
N THR A 72 5.50 9.27 13.26
CA THR A 72 4.49 9.81 14.17
C THR A 72 3.17 10.20 13.50
N TRP A 73 3.21 10.59 12.23
CA TRP A 73 2.06 11.15 11.49
C TRP A 73 1.89 10.56 10.08
N GLY A 74 2.73 9.60 9.73
CA GLY A 74 2.69 8.95 8.43
C GLY A 74 3.30 9.76 7.30
N MET A 75 3.13 9.24 6.09
CA MET A 75 3.78 9.74 4.88
C MET A 75 2.84 10.55 4.00
N SER A 76 3.39 11.63 3.45
CA SER A 76 2.79 12.41 2.38
C SER A 76 3.01 11.77 1.00
N HIS A 77 2.19 12.17 0.02
CA HIS A 77 2.41 11.82 -1.39
C HIS A 77 3.80 12.22 -1.91
N ARG A 78 4.41 13.29 -1.38
CA ARG A 78 5.77 13.71 -1.76
C ARG A 78 6.80 12.68 -1.34
N GLN A 79 6.71 12.19 -0.10
CA GLN A 79 7.58 11.13 0.42
C GLN A 79 7.37 9.84 -0.37
N MET A 80 6.11 9.44 -0.62
CA MET A 80 5.77 8.30 -1.47
C MET A 80 6.48 8.36 -2.84
N LYS A 81 6.36 9.49 -3.56
CA LYS A 81 7.03 9.69 -4.85
C LYS A 81 8.56 9.60 -4.74
N SER A 82 9.15 10.15 -3.69
CA SER A 82 10.60 10.12 -3.51
C SER A 82 11.11 8.70 -3.26
N ILE A 83 10.43 7.95 -2.41
CA ILE A 83 10.78 6.56 -2.12
C ILE A 83 10.61 5.71 -3.38
N LEU A 84 9.51 5.83 -4.12
CA LEU A 84 9.33 5.08 -5.38
C LEU A 84 10.43 5.37 -6.41
N LYS A 85 10.91 6.62 -6.52
CA LYS A 85 12.06 6.96 -7.37
C LYS A 85 13.36 6.32 -6.88
N ALA A 86 13.62 6.36 -5.58
CA ALA A 86 14.79 5.72 -5.00
C ALA A 86 14.75 4.20 -5.19
N THR A 87 13.56 3.60 -5.05
CA THR A 87 13.32 2.17 -5.27
C THR A 87 13.58 1.75 -6.71
N ASP A 88 13.14 2.54 -7.70
CA ASP A 88 13.45 2.26 -9.11
C ASP A 88 14.97 2.25 -9.36
N VAL A 89 15.68 3.30 -8.94
CA VAL A 89 17.14 3.37 -9.08
C VAL A 89 17.83 2.19 -8.39
N TRP A 90 17.35 1.80 -7.21
CA TRP A 90 17.91 0.68 -6.46
C TRP A 90 17.64 -0.66 -7.16
N LEU A 91 16.41 -0.92 -7.62
CA LEU A 91 16.07 -2.15 -8.35
C LEU A 91 16.91 -2.30 -9.62
N GLN A 92 17.09 -1.21 -10.38
CA GLN A 92 17.91 -1.26 -11.60
C GLN A 92 19.35 -1.68 -11.30
N LYS A 93 19.92 -1.22 -10.18
CA LYS A 93 21.30 -1.53 -9.78
C LYS A 93 21.43 -2.92 -9.17
N THR A 94 20.44 -3.36 -8.40
CA THR A 94 20.54 -4.58 -7.58
C THR A 94 19.99 -5.82 -8.26
N THR A 95 18.97 -5.67 -9.12
CA THR A 95 18.26 -6.80 -9.74
C THR A 95 18.19 -6.73 -11.26
N GLY A 96 18.56 -5.59 -11.86
CA GLY A 96 18.38 -5.37 -13.30
C GLY A 96 16.91 -5.16 -13.69
N MET A 97 16.01 -4.98 -12.73
CA MET A 97 14.60 -4.67 -12.97
C MET A 97 14.37 -3.16 -12.90
N CYS A 98 13.44 -2.66 -13.70
CA CYS A 98 12.94 -1.28 -13.63
C CYS A 98 11.60 -1.26 -12.89
N LEU A 99 11.38 -0.23 -12.07
CA LEU A 99 10.08 0.09 -11.50
C LEU A 99 9.53 1.34 -12.19
N SER A 100 8.46 1.16 -12.94
CA SER A 100 7.65 2.28 -13.43
C SER A 100 6.43 2.46 -12.53
N TRP A 101 6.00 3.70 -12.38
CA TRP A 101 4.78 4.02 -11.64
C TRP A 101 4.07 5.23 -12.23
N ARG A 102 2.74 5.23 -12.14
CA ARG A 102 1.91 6.36 -12.59
C ARG A 102 0.77 6.66 -11.61
N LYS A 103 0.35 7.91 -11.60
CA LYS A 103 -0.83 8.39 -10.84
C LYS A 103 -1.94 8.75 -11.84
N PRO A 104 -2.84 7.81 -12.19
CA PRO A 104 -3.82 8.02 -13.28
C PRO A 104 -4.76 9.20 -13.02
N TYR A 105 -5.02 9.50 -11.76
CA TYR A 105 -5.92 10.56 -11.32
C TYR A 105 -5.19 11.70 -10.61
N TYR A 106 -3.97 12.03 -11.05
CA TYR A 106 -3.26 13.19 -10.53
C TYR A 106 -4.11 14.46 -10.73
N ASN A 107 -4.54 15.09 -9.62
CA ASN A 107 -5.46 16.25 -9.58
C ASN A 107 -6.91 15.99 -10.01
N LYS A 108 -7.36 14.74 -10.10
CA LYS A 108 -8.77 14.39 -10.34
C LYS A 108 -9.37 13.78 -9.08
N LEU A 109 -10.28 14.51 -8.43
CA LEU A 109 -10.96 14.05 -7.21
C LEU A 109 -12.28 13.34 -7.54
N ASP A 110 -13.01 13.83 -8.54
CA ASP A 110 -14.32 13.31 -8.92
C ASP A 110 -14.19 12.18 -9.96
N VAL A 111 -13.75 11.02 -9.50
CA VAL A 111 -13.60 9.81 -10.32
C VAL A 111 -14.64 8.79 -9.87
N PRO A 112 -15.59 8.35 -10.70
CA PRO A 112 -16.53 7.31 -10.31
C PRO A 112 -15.82 6.04 -9.86
N PHE A 113 -16.30 5.40 -8.78
CA PHE A 113 -15.65 4.18 -8.27
C PHE A 113 -15.60 3.05 -9.29
N ILE A 114 -16.61 2.95 -10.17
CA ILE A 114 -16.64 1.96 -11.25
C ILE A 114 -15.51 2.17 -12.28
N GLU A 115 -15.14 3.42 -12.56
CA GLU A 115 -14.03 3.75 -13.45
C GLU A 115 -12.70 3.37 -12.81
N LEU A 116 -12.51 3.75 -11.54
CA LEU A 116 -11.32 3.37 -10.77
C LEU A 116 -11.19 1.84 -10.68
N GLN A 117 -12.31 1.14 -10.46
CA GLN A 117 -12.36 -0.32 -10.42
C GLN A 117 -11.91 -0.93 -11.74
N GLY A 118 -12.46 -0.47 -12.88
CA GLY A 118 -12.07 -0.97 -14.20
C GLY A 118 -10.58 -0.76 -14.49
N LEU A 119 -10.04 0.40 -14.14
CA LEU A 119 -8.61 0.66 -14.27
C LEU A 119 -7.75 -0.25 -13.39
N LEU A 120 -8.18 -0.50 -12.15
CA LEU A 120 -7.49 -1.44 -11.26
C LEU A 120 -7.54 -2.87 -11.81
N GLU A 121 -8.67 -3.29 -12.36
CA GLU A 121 -8.82 -4.61 -12.99
C GLU A 121 -7.82 -4.79 -14.12
N GLU A 122 -7.85 -3.87 -15.10
CA GLU A 122 -6.97 -3.89 -16.26
C GLU A 122 -5.49 -3.88 -15.88
N HIS A 123 -5.11 -3.04 -14.91
CA HIS A 123 -3.72 -2.91 -14.48
C HIS A 123 -3.23 -4.15 -13.73
N LEU A 124 -4.02 -4.66 -12.77
CA LEU A 124 -3.64 -5.77 -11.90
C LEU A 124 -3.66 -7.13 -12.61
N ASP A 125 -4.28 -7.24 -13.78
CA ASP A 125 -4.25 -8.46 -14.60
C ASP A 125 -2.91 -8.65 -15.34
N GLN A 126 -2.07 -7.62 -15.39
CA GLN A 126 -0.80 -7.68 -16.10
C GLN A 126 0.33 -8.30 -15.24
N GLU A 127 1.23 -9.05 -15.87
CA GLU A 127 2.44 -9.56 -15.20
C GLU A 127 3.29 -8.40 -14.66
N GLY A 128 3.88 -8.56 -13.48
CA GLY A 128 4.73 -7.53 -12.88
C GLY A 128 3.97 -6.32 -12.33
N SER A 129 2.65 -6.39 -12.20
CA SER A 129 1.82 -5.28 -11.74
C SER A 129 1.47 -5.37 -10.26
N SER A 130 1.27 -4.21 -9.64
CA SER A 130 0.58 -4.02 -8.36
C SER A 130 0.06 -2.59 -8.27
N ALA A 131 -0.67 -2.25 -7.23
CA ALA A 131 -1.09 -0.88 -6.97
C ALA A 131 -0.94 -0.50 -5.50
N ILE A 132 -0.67 0.77 -5.21
CA ILE A 132 -0.79 1.35 -3.87
C ILE A 132 -2.08 2.15 -3.82
N LEU A 133 -2.88 1.89 -2.79
CA LEU A 133 -4.15 2.56 -2.51
C LEU A 133 -4.02 3.44 -1.27
N CYS A 134 -4.62 4.61 -1.31
CA CYS A 134 -4.89 5.43 -0.13
C CYS A 134 -6.36 5.26 0.24
N LEU A 135 -6.61 4.86 1.48
CA LEU A 135 -7.95 4.60 2.00
C LEU A 135 -8.29 5.61 3.08
N TRP A 136 -9.56 6.00 3.13
CA TRP A 136 -10.18 6.73 4.24
C TRP A 136 -11.46 6.06 4.74
N GLY A 137 -11.86 6.38 5.97
CA GLY A 137 -13.10 5.93 6.58
C GLY A 137 -12.83 4.95 7.71
N ALA A 138 -13.29 3.70 7.60
CA ALA A 138 -12.96 2.70 8.61
C ALA A 138 -11.50 2.24 8.58
N LEU A 139 -10.76 2.62 7.53
CA LEU A 139 -9.31 2.45 7.40
C LEU A 139 -8.75 3.76 6.86
N ASP A 140 -7.96 4.47 7.67
CA ASP A 140 -7.22 5.66 7.25
C ASP A 140 -5.77 5.25 6.98
N HIS A 141 -5.54 4.64 5.81
CA HIS A 141 -4.40 3.74 5.63
C HIS A 141 -3.88 3.71 4.18
N TRP A 142 -2.58 3.41 4.03
CA TRP A 142 -1.93 3.13 2.75
C TRP A 142 -1.70 1.63 2.61
N THR A 143 -2.23 1.01 1.55
CA THR A 143 -2.12 -0.45 1.35
C THR A 143 -1.69 -0.80 -0.06
N ALA A 144 -1.19 -2.02 -0.26
CA ALA A 144 -0.84 -2.55 -1.57
C ALA A 144 -1.92 -3.53 -2.07
N ALA A 145 -2.49 -3.26 -3.24
CA ALA A 145 -3.39 -4.16 -3.95
C ALA A 145 -2.63 -4.98 -5.00
N TYR A 146 -2.99 -6.25 -5.13
CA TYR A 146 -2.33 -7.16 -6.06
C TYR A 146 -3.27 -7.93 -6.99
N ARG A 147 -4.57 -7.93 -6.69
CA ARG A 147 -5.57 -8.58 -7.54
C ARG A 147 -6.94 -7.97 -7.31
N LEU A 148 -7.69 -7.80 -8.38
CA LEU A 148 -9.12 -7.58 -8.32
C LEU A 148 -9.86 -8.89 -8.59
N THR A 149 -10.94 -9.11 -7.87
CA THR A 149 -11.91 -10.18 -8.12
C THR A 149 -13.29 -9.55 -8.25
N PRO A 150 -14.31 -10.27 -8.76
CA PRO A 150 -15.65 -9.69 -8.92
C PRO A 150 -16.29 -9.13 -7.64
N ARG A 151 -15.76 -9.47 -6.45
CA ARG A 151 -16.32 -9.02 -5.17
C ARG A 151 -15.32 -8.29 -4.27
N ARG A 152 -14.02 -8.38 -4.55
CA ARG A 152 -12.97 -7.95 -3.62
C ARG A 152 -11.73 -7.41 -4.31
N ILE A 153 -11.11 -6.42 -3.67
CA ILE A 153 -9.71 -6.03 -3.88
C ILE A 153 -8.88 -6.87 -2.90
N LEU A 154 -7.92 -7.65 -3.40
CA LEU A 154 -7.01 -8.43 -2.56
C LEU A 154 -5.76 -7.60 -2.24
N LEU A 155 -5.37 -7.61 -0.97
CA LEU A 155 -4.37 -6.71 -0.40
C LEU A 155 -3.18 -7.46 0.20
N ARG A 156 -2.02 -6.82 0.15
CA ARG A 156 -0.85 -7.13 0.98
C ARG A 156 -0.60 -5.95 1.92
N ASP A 157 -1.21 -6.06 3.08
CA ASP A 157 -1.39 -4.96 4.03
C ASP A 157 -0.49 -5.14 5.26
N SER A 158 -0.02 -4.05 5.86
CA SER A 158 0.79 -4.12 7.09
C SER A 158 -0.04 -4.34 8.35
N ASP A 159 -1.33 -3.98 8.33
CA ASP A 159 -2.21 -4.01 9.50
C ASP A 159 -3.09 -5.29 9.52
N GLY A 160 -2.77 -6.25 8.65
CA GLY A 160 -3.42 -7.56 8.57
C GLY A 160 -4.69 -7.61 7.71
N THR A 161 -5.08 -6.52 7.05
CA THR A 161 -6.26 -6.53 6.16
C THR A 161 -5.93 -7.24 4.84
N SER A 162 -6.45 -8.45 4.63
CA SER A 162 -6.14 -9.23 3.42
C SER A 162 -7.00 -8.86 2.20
N SER A 163 -8.14 -8.20 2.38
CA SER A 163 -9.01 -7.78 1.27
C SER A 163 -10.04 -6.72 1.66
N LEU A 164 -10.50 -5.96 0.67
CA LEU A 164 -11.66 -5.06 0.77
C LEU A 164 -12.81 -5.62 -0.06
N ARG A 165 -14.04 -5.53 0.45
CA ARG A 165 -15.24 -5.85 -0.34
C ARG A 165 -15.57 -4.65 -1.22
N LEU A 166 -15.76 -4.88 -2.52
CA LEU A 166 -16.09 -3.81 -3.47
C LEU A 166 -17.38 -3.08 -3.08
N SER A 167 -18.39 -3.80 -2.58
CA SER A 167 -19.66 -3.23 -2.13
C SER A 167 -19.53 -2.29 -0.93
N CYS A 168 -18.40 -2.32 -0.21
CA CYS A 168 -18.07 -1.47 0.92
C CYS A 168 -17.13 -0.31 0.56
N CYS A 169 -16.75 -0.18 -0.71
CA CYS A 169 -15.83 0.83 -1.20
C CYS A 169 -16.56 1.87 -2.07
N ASP A 170 -16.08 3.10 -2.02
CA ASP A 170 -16.42 4.17 -2.96
C ASP A 170 -15.20 5.07 -3.19
N THR A 171 -15.31 6.06 -4.05
CA THR A 171 -14.38 7.20 -4.18
C THR A 171 -14.89 8.45 -3.45
N VAL A 172 -16.18 8.47 -3.12
CA VAL A 172 -16.86 9.52 -2.38
C VAL A 172 -16.66 9.32 -0.87
N ASP A 173 -16.57 10.43 -0.12
CA ASP A 173 -16.43 10.44 1.34
C ASP A 173 -17.42 9.47 2.01
N PRO A 174 -16.97 8.62 2.96
CA PRO A 174 -17.82 7.65 3.66
C PRO A 174 -19.06 8.26 4.30
N LYS A 175 -18.98 9.51 4.79
CA LYS A 175 -20.10 10.24 5.41
C LYS A 175 -21.19 10.59 4.39
N ILE A 176 -20.85 10.65 3.11
CA ILE A 176 -21.77 10.99 2.01
C ILE A 176 -22.27 9.71 1.33
N SER A 177 -21.38 8.78 1.01
CA SER A 177 -21.71 7.56 0.27
C SER A 177 -22.37 6.48 1.12
N GLY A 178 -22.20 6.54 2.44
CA GLY A 178 -22.57 5.46 3.37
C GLY A 178 -21.71 4.19 3.21
N LYS A 179 -20.68 4.22 2.37
CA LYS A 179 -19.71 3.14 2.22
C LYS A 179 -18.68 3.19 3.34
N ARG A 180 -18.10 2.04 3.65
CA ARG A 180 -17.17 1.90 4.78
C ARG A 180 -15.79 2.46 4.48
N HIS A 181 -15.35 2.36 3.22
CA HIS A 181 -14.04 2.76 2.78
C HIS A 181 -14.14 3.68 1.58
N GLN A 182 -13.40 4.76 1.61
CA GLN A 182 -13.15 5.60 0.45
C GLN A 182 -11.77 5.28 -0.11
N VAL A 183 -11.69 4.94 -1.39
CA VAL A 183 -10.45 4.84 -2.14
C VAL A 183 -10.16 6.21 -2.74
N ILE A 184 -9.13 6.89 -2.26
CA ILE A 184 -8.79 8.25 -2.69
C ILE A 184 -8.16 8.19 -4.09
N PRO A 185 -8.79 8.72 -5.16
CA PRO A 185 -8.27 8.58 -6.53
C PRO A 185 -6.88 9.20 -6.70
N THR A 186 -6.66 10.39 -6.12
CA THR A 186 -5.35 11.05 -6.13
C THR A 186 -4.30 10.31 -5.32
N GLY A 187 -4.69 9.36 -4.47
CA GLY A 187 -3.82 8.45 -3.73
C GLY A 187 -3.56 7.12 -4.43
N LEU A 188 -4.07 6.90 -5.64
CA LEU A 188 -3.78 5.71 -6.43
C LEU A 188 -2.40 5.82 -7.11
N TYR A 189 -1.56 4.81 -6.91
CA TYR A 189 -0.33 4.60 -7.66
C TYR A 189 -0.39 3.23 -8.32
N LEU A 190 -0.26 3.19 -9.64
CA LEU A 190 -0.13 1.96 -10.40
C LEU A 190 1.35 1.65 -10.55
N LEU A 191 1.79 0.49 -10.08
CA LEU A 191 3.18 0.04 -10.13
C LEU A 191 3.34 -1.05 -11.19
N LYS A 192 4.46 -1.01 -11.92
CA LYS A 192 4.84 -2.04 -12.87
C LYS A 192 6.34 -2.28 -12.81
N VAL A 193 6.71 -3.54 -12.60
CA VAL A 193 8.09 -4.02 -12.63
C VAL A 193 8.33 -4.82 -13.90
N SER A 194 9.44 -4.55 -14.57
CA SER A 194 9.85 -5.23 -15.80
C SER A 194 11.37 -5.37 -15.85
N PRO A 195 11.92 -6.34 -16.60
CA PRO A 195 13.35 -6.35 -16.89
C PRO A 195 13.76 -5.03 -17.53
N ARG A 196 14.97 -4.57 -17.21
CA ARG A 196 15.57 -3.44 -17.92
C ARG A 196 15.83 -3.88 -19.36
N GLU A 197 15.16 -3.25 -20.33
CA GLU A 197 15.51 -3.45 -21.73
C GLU A 197 16.96 -3.02 -21.93
N MET A 198 17.84 -3.98 -22.19
CA MET A 198 19.19 -3.67 -22.63
C MET A 198 19.05 -3.14 -24.06
N ILE A 199 19.19 -1.83 -24.23
CA ILE A 199 19.44 -1.25 -25.55
C ILE A 199 20.72 -1.91 -26.06
N LYS A 200 20.58 -2.84 -27.00
CA LYS A 200 21.72 -3.35 -27.78
C LYS A 200 22.17 -2.20 -28.67
N TYR A 201 23.33 -1.63 -28.36
CA TYR A 201 24.06 -0.75 -29.27
C TYR A 201 24.67 -1.57 -30.41
#